data_AF-A0A965WVU5-F1
#
_entry.id   AF-A0A965WVU5-F1
#
_cell.length_a   1.000
_cell.length_b   1.000
_cell.length_c   1.000
_cell.angle_alpha   90.00
_cell.angle_beta   90.00
_cell.angle_gamma   90.00
#
_symmetry.space_group_name_H-M   'P 1'
#
loop_
_entity.id
_entity.type
_entity.pdbx_description
1 polymer ?
#
loop_
_entity_poly.entity_id
_entity_poly.type
_entity_poly.pdbx_seq_one_letter_code
_entity_poly.pdbx_strand_id
1 'polypeptide(L)'
;MAFVSNPCDTFGENAFNDVVMQKRLPKETYRALKRTMEQGRSLDPAIAGVVANAMKDWAIEKGATHYTHWFQPMTGVTAEKHDAFITPKKDGMVLLEFGGKELVRGEPDASSFPSGGLRATFEARGYTAW
;
A
#
# COMPACT_ATOMS: atom_id res chain seq x y z
N MET A 1 9.27 -18.81 30.23
CA MET A 1 10.60 -18.58 29.64
C MET A 1 10.39 -17.68 28.43
N ALA A 2 10.60 -16.37 28.57
CA ALA A 2 10.46 -15.44 27.45
C ALA A 2 11.75 -15.47 26.65
N PHE A 3 11.68 -15.91 25.39
CA PHE A 3 12.79 -15.74 24.47
C PHE A 3 12.96 -14.23 24.23
N VAL A 4 14.05 -13.65 24.75
CA VAL A 4 14.45 -12.31 24.36
C VAL A 4 15.01 -12.45 22.94
N SER A 5 14.19 -12.09 21.95
CA SER A 5 14.63 -11.99 20.56
C SER A 5 15.69 -10.90 20.45
N ASN A 6 16.83 -11.21 19.82
CA ASN A 6 17.84 -10.20 19.51
C ASN A 6 17.19 -9.14 18.61
N PRO A 7 17.31 -7.83 18.93
CA PRO A 7 16.73 -6.77 18.10
C PRO A 7 17.13 -6.85 16.62
N CYS A 8 18.33 -7.36 16.32
CA CYS A 8 18.79 -7.58 14.95
C CYS A 8 17.95 -8.60 14.17
N ASP A 9 17.34 -9.57 14.86
CA ASP A 9 16.56 -10.64 14.21
C ASP A 9 15.14 -10.17 13.87
N THR A 10 14.57 -9.25 14.66
CA THR A 10 13.18 -8.75 14.49
C THR A 10 13.12 -7.41 13.76
N PHE A 11 14.21 -6.65 13.71
CA PHE A 11 14.21 -5.33 13.10
C PHE A 11 13.92 -5.39 11.60
N GLY A 12 12.91 -4.63 11.16
CA GLY A 12 12.52 -4.56 9.75
C GLY A 12 11.92 -5.83 9.17
N GLU A 13 11.63 -6.84 10.00
CA GLU A 13 11.08 -8.13 9.54
C GLU A 13 9.69 -7.97 8.90
N ASN A 14 8.92 -6.95 9.34
CA ASN A 14 7.58 -6.61 8.85
C ASN A 14 7.61 -5.37 7.95
N ALA A 15 8.72 -5.13 7.26
CA ALA A 15 8.84 -4.11 6.24
C ALA A 15 9.09 -4.76 4.87
N PHE A 16 8.39 -4.29 3.84
CA PHE A 16 8.67 -4.66 2.44
C PHE A 16 9.92 -3.89 1.94
N ASN A 17 11.06 -4.20 2.57
CA ASN A 17 12.32 -3.47 2.40
C ASN A 17 13.09 -3.91 1.13
N ASP A 18 14.24 -3.28 0.87
CA ASP A 18 15.08 -3.55 -0.32
C ASP A 18 15.44 -5.04 -0.49
N VAL A 19 15.73 -5.75 0.61
CA VAL A 19 16.05 -7.19 0.59
C VAL A 19 14.82 -8.01 0.18
N VAL A 20 13.64 -7.66 0.71
CA VAL A 20 12.38 -8.33 0.34
C VAL A 20 12.02 -8.03 -1.12
N MET A 21 12.11 -6.76 -1.52
CA MET A 21 11.85 -6.31 -2.89
C MET A 21 12.75 -7.03 -3.91
N GLN A 22 14.04 -7.14 -3.64
CA GLN A 22 14.99 -7.81 -4.52
C GLN A 22 14.72 -9.31 -4.66
N LYS A 23 14.21 -9.96 -3.60
CA LYS A 23 13.86 -11.38 -3.62
C LYS A 23 12.54 -11.67 -4.35
N ARG A 24 11.56 -10.76 -4.26
CA ARG A 24 10.19 -11.02 -4.74
C ARG A 24 9.87 -10.40 -6.09
N LEU A 25 10.50 -9.29 -6.44
CA LEU A 25 10.21 -8.60 -7.69
C LEU A 25 11.07 -9.16 -8.84
N PRO A 26 10.52 -9.21 -10.07
CA PRO A 26 11.33 -9.43 -11.25
C PRO A 26 12.47 -8.41 -11.32
N LYS A 27 13.65 -8.86 -11.79
CA LYS A 27 14.88 -8.05 -11.82
C LYS A 27 14.69 -6.66 -12.43
N GLU A 28 13.96 -6.59 -13.54
CA GLU A 28 13.69 -5.33 -14.25
C GLU A 28 12.69 -4.44 -13.50
N THR A 29 11.66 -5.02 -12.88
CA THR A 29 10.71 -4.32 -11.99
C THR A 29 11.40 -3.73 -10.78
N TYR A 30 12.26 -4.49 -10.09
CA TYR A 30 13.05 -4.01 -8.95
C TYR A 30 13.94 -2.84 -9.34
N ARG A 31 14.67 -2.96 -10.46
CA ARG A 31 15.53 -1.88 -10.96
C ARG A 31 14.74 -0.62 -11.31
N ALA A 32 13.59 -0.78 -11.94
CA ALA A 32 12.72 0.34 -12.29
C ALA A 32 12.19 1.04 -11.03
N LEU A 33 11.65 0.28 -10.08
CA LEU A 33 11.14 0.79 -8.80
C LEU A 33 12.24 1.52 -8.01
N LYS A 34 13.44 0.93 -7.91
CA LYS A 34 14.58 1.53 -7.23
C LYS A 34 14.99 2.87 -7.84
N ARG A 35 15.07 2.95 -9.17
CA ARG A 35 15.33 4.21 -9.87
C ARG A 35 14.24 5.25 -9.60
N THR A 36 12.97 4.85 -9.60
CA THR A 36 11.84 5.74 -9.29
C THR A 36 12.00 6.35 -7.89
N MET A 37 12.33 5.53 -6.89
CA MET A 37 12.56 5.97 -5.51
C MET A 37 13.77 6.91 -5.40
N GLU A 38 14.90 6.56 -6.01
CA GLU A 38 16.14 7.36 -5.98
C GLU A 38 15.99 8.71 -6.69
N GLN A 39 15.16 8.76 -7.73
CA GLN A 39 14.97 9.96 -8.55
C GLN A 39 13.75 10.79 -8.12
N GLY A 40 12.97 10.34 -7.14
CA GLY A 40 11.73 10.99 -6.71
C GLY A 40 10.71 11.15 -7.83
N ARG A 41 10.64 10.18 -8.76
CA ARG A 41 9.70 10.20 -9.89
C ARG A 41 8.41 9.47 -9.52
N SER A 42 7.36 9.70 -10.30
CA SER A 42 6.12 8.93 -10.19
C SER A 42 6.36 7.44 -10.54
N LEU A 43 5.65 6.55 -9.84
CA LEU A 43 5.64 5.12 -10.14
C LEU A 43 5.09 4.86 -11.55
N ASP A 44 5.84 4.09 -12.35
CA ASP A 44 5.40 3.69 -13.68
C ASP A 44 4.20 2.72 -13.58
N PRO A 45 3.03 3.06 -14.15
CA PRO A 45 1.86 2.18 -14.14
C PRO A 45 2.14 0.78 -14.69
N ALA A 46 3.09 0.64 -15.61
CA ALA A 46 3.49 -0.65 -16.19
C ALA A 46 4.10 -1.60 -15.15
N ILE A 47 4.77 -1.07 -14.13
CA ILE A 47 5.37 -1.89 -13.06
C ILE A 47 4.50 -1.93 -11.80
N ALA A 48 3.59 -0.96 -11.62
CA ALA A 48 2.78 -0.81 -10.42
C ALA A 48 1.94 -2.06 -10.11
N GLY A 49 1.36 -2.71 -11.12
CA GLY A 49 0.58 -3.93 -10.90
C GLY A 49 1.41 -5.09 -10.36
N VAL A 50 2.65 -5.24 -10.83
CA VAL A 50 3.57 -6.29 -10.36
C VAL A 50 4.02 -6.00 -8.93
N VAL A 51 4.33 -4.74 -8.63
CA VAL A 51 4.72 -4.32 -7.28
C VAL A 51 3.57 -4.53 -6.29
N ALA A 52 2.35 -4.10 -6.65
CA ALA A 52 1.17 -4.27 -5.81
C ALA A 52 0.93 -5.75 -5.50
N ASN A 53 0.95 -6.62 -6.51
CA ASN A 53 0.71 -8.04 -6.26
C ASN A 53 1.80 -8.66 -5.36
N ALA A 54 3.08 -8.31 -5.57
CA ALA A 54 4.16 -8.80 -4.73
C ALA A 54 4.07 -8.30 -3.27
N MET A 55 3.64 -7.05 -3.06
CA MET A 55 3.38 -6.49 -1.73
C MET A 55 2.23 -7.20 -1.03
N LYS A 56 1.13 -7.44 -1.76
CA LYS A 56 -0.06 -8.14 -1.26
C LYS A 56 0.28 -9.56 -0.81
N ASP A 57 0.94 -10.33 -1.68
CA ASP A 57 1.29 -11.72 -1.39
C ASP A 57 2.24 -11.78 -0.17
N TRP A 58 3.24 -10.89 -0.10
CA TRP A 58 4.12 -10.78 1.06
C TRP A 58 3.36 -10.42 2.35
N ALA A 59 2.43 -9.48 2.29
CA ALA A 59 1.66 -9.04 3.45
C ALA A 59 0.72 -10.17 3.94
N ILE A 60 0.07 -10.89 3.02
CA ILE A 60 -0.79 -12.03 3.35
C ILE A 60 0.02 -13.17 3.99
N GLU A 61 1.21 -13.48 3.48
CA GLU A 61 2.11 -14.47 4.09
C GLU A 61 2.51 -14.09 5.53
N LYS A 62 2.51 -12.79 5.84
CA LYS A 62 2.72 -12.23 7.18
C LYS A 62 1.44 -12.18 8.03
N GLY A 63 0.30 -12.62 7.50
CA GLY A 63 -0.99 -12.64 8.19
C GLY A 63 -1.82 -11.35 8.03
N ALA A 64 -1.42 -10.43 7.16
CA ALA A 64 -2.21 -9.23 6.90
C ALA A 64 -3.51 -9.57 6.13
N THR A 65 -4.61 -8.97 6.57
CA THR A 65 -5.94 -9.13 5.97
C THR A 65 -6.45 -7.85 5.30
N HIS A 66 -5.85 -6.71 5.65
CA HIS A 66 -6.22 -5.38 5.20
C HIS A 66 -4.96 -4.60 4.79
N TYR A 67 -5.17 -3.56 4.00
CA TYR A 67 -4.20 -2.51 3.74
C TYR A 67 -4.79 -1.15 4.12
N THR A 68 -3.92 -0.16 4.27
CA THR A 68 -4.33 1.22 4.49
C THR A 68 -3.33 2.17 3.86
N HIS A 69 -3.84 3.28 3.35
CA HIS A 69 -3.03 4.44 3.01
C HIS A 69 -2.80 5.26 4.28
N TRP A 70 -1.64 5.05 4.91
CA TRP A 70 -1.29 5.74 6.15
C TRP A 70 -0.75 7.15 5.89
N PHE A 71 -1.43 8.19 6.36
CA PHE A 71 -0.98 9.58 6.22
C PHE A 71 -1.19 10.38 7.51
N GLN A 72 -0.41 11.45 7.65
CA GLN A 72 -0.52 12.39 8.75
C GLN A 72 -1.10 13.72 8.27
N PRO A 73 -2.41 13.98 8.47
CA PRO A 73 -3.01 15.28 8.15
C PRO A 73 -2.46 16.40 9.04
N MET A 74 -2.60 17.65 8.59
CA MET A 74 -2.17 18.86 9.30
C MET A 74 -2.87 19.09 10.65
N THR A 75 -3.81 18.23 11.03
CA THR A 75 -4.48 18.24 12.34
C THR A 75 -3.64 17.61 13.45
N GLY A 76 -2.44 17.09 13.14
CA GLY A 76 -1.51 16.52 14.13
C GLY A 76 -1.87 15.12 14.62
N VAL A 77 -2.92 14.51 14.08
CA VAL A 77 -3.38 13.15 14.41
C VAL A 77 -3.39 12.32 13.14
N THR A 78 -2.87 11.10 13.19
CA THR A 78 -2.87 10.16 12.07
C THR A 78 -4.28 9.80 11.63
N ALA A 79 -4.49 9.66 10.32
CA ALA A 79 -5.70 9.11 9.75
C ALA A 79 -5.35 7.86 8.93
N GLU A 80 -6.21 6.85 9.03
CA GLU A 80 -6.10 5.61 8.27
C GLU A 80 -7.49 5.07 7.93
N LYS A 81 -7.59 4.38 6.80
CA LYS A 81 -8.79 3.63 6.39
C LYS A 81 -8.34 2.24 6.02
N HIS A 82 -8.88 1.25 6.73
CA HIS A 82 -8.53 -0.15 6.51
C HIS A 82 -9.43 -0.72 5.44
N ASP A 83 -8.85 -1.05 4.30
CA ASP A 83 -9.52 -1.73 3.19
C ASP A 83 -9.07 -3.20 3.17
N ALA A 84 -10.03 -4.12 3.13
CA ALA A 84 -9.73 -5.54 3.08
C ALA A 84 -9.17 -5.91 1.70
N PHE A 85 -8.26 -6.88 1.63
CA PHE A 85 -7.85 -7.47 0.34
C PHE A 85 -8.98 -8.24 -0.34
N ILE A 86 -10.07 -8.55 0.37
CA ILE A 86 -11.16 -9.43 -0.08
C ILE A 86 -12.18 -8.67 -0.92
N THR A 87 -12.41 -9.15 -2.15
CA THR A 87 -13.54 -8.76 -3.00
C THR A 87 -14.47 -9.96 -3.18
N PRO A 88 -15.75 -9.89 -2.76
CA PRO A 88 -16.72 -10.95 -2.99
C PRO A 88 -17.14 -11.00 -4.46
N LYS A 89 -17.18 -12.20 -5.05
CA LYS A 89 -17.72 -12.45 -6.39
C LYS A 89 -19.20 -12.88 -6.32
N LYS A 90 -19.91 -12.66 -7.43
CA LYS A 90 -21.35 -12.99 -7.57
C LYS A 90 -21.66 -14.48 -7.42
N ASP A 91 -20.67 -15.34 -7.61
CA ASP A 91 -20.75 -16.80 -7.48
C ASP A 91 -20.46 -17.29 -6.05
N GLY A 92 -20.28 -16.38 -5.08
CA GLY A 92 -19.95 -16.71 -3.70
C GLY A 92 -18.47 -17.00 -3.47
N MET A 93 -17.62 -16.88 -4.50
CA MET A 93 -16.16 -16.98 -4.34
C MET A 93 -15.58 -15.65 -3.83
N VAL A 94 -14.38 -15.72 -3.25
CA VAL A 94 -13.63 -14.56 -2.79
C VAL A 94 -12.35 -14.43 -3.60
N LEU A 95 -12.04 -13.21 -4.05
CA LEU A 95 -10.76 -12.88 -4.67
C LEU A 95 -9.96 -11.94 -3.78
N LEU A 96 -8.65 -12.16 -3.70
CA LEU A 96 -7.72 -11.27 -2.99
C LEU A 96 -7.08 -10.28 -3.97
N GLU A 97 -7.47 -9.02 -3.86
CA GLU A 97 -7.10 -7.95 -4.80
C GLU A 97 -6.32 -6.84 -4.09
N PHE A 98 -5.22 -6.45 -4.73
CA PHE A 98 -4.49 -5.22 -4.46
C PHE A 98 -3.75 -4.87 -5.74
N GLY A 99 -4.22 -3.82 -6.41
CA GLY A 99 -3.81 -3.48 -7.76
C GLY A 99 -2.85 -2.29 -7.82
N GLY A 100 -2.18 -2.10 -8.95
CA GLY A 100 -1.29 -0.96 -9.15
C GLY A 100 -1.98 0.40 -8.97
N LYS A 101 -3.29 0.49 -9.23
CA LYS A 101 -4.10 1.69 -8.96
C LYS A 101 -4.15 2.09 -7.48
N GLU A 102 -3.93 1.13 -6.57
CA GLU A 102 -3.84 1.37 -5.13
C GLU A 102 -2.42 1.80 -4.71
N LEU A 103 -1.46 1.84 -5.64
CA LEU A 103 -0.11 2.38 -5.42
C LEU A 103 0.09 3.73 -6.14
N VAL A 104 -0.60 3.93 -7.25
CA VAL A 104 -0.47 5.12 -8.08
C VAL A 104 -1.46 6.17 -7.61
N ARG A 105 -1.00 7.42 -7.53
CA ARG A 105 -1.81 8.61 -7.22
C ARG A 105 -3.13 8.62 -8.01
N GLY A 106 -4.25 8.41 -7.32
CA GLY A 106 -5.56 8.83 -7.81
C GLY A 106 -5.63 10.36 -7.82
N GLU A 107 -6.38 10.95 -8.76
CA GLU A 107 -6.66 12.38 -8.67
C GLU A 107 -7.25 12.67 -7.29
N PRO A 108 -6.72 13.67 -6.56
CA PRO A 108 -7.42 14.15 -5.39
C PRO A 108 -8.76 14.68 -5.89
N ASP A 109 -9.84 13.93 -5.66
CA ASP A 109 -11.17 14.52 -5.72
C ASP A 109 -11.22 15.57 -4.63
N ALA A 110 -10.84 16.80 -4.99
CA ALA A 110 -10.76 17.97 -4.15
C ALA A 110 -12.15 18.48 -3.75
N SER A 111 -13.16 17.60 -3.70
CA SER A 111 -14.49 17.85 -3.17
C SER A 111 -14.49 18.00 -1.64
N SER A 112 -13.39 17.62 -0.95
CA SER A 112 -13.21 17.78 0.49
C SER A 112 -12.67 19.14 0.95
N PHE A 113 -12.52 20.11 0.04
CA PHE A 113 -12.41 21.52 0.42
C PHE A 113 -13.79 22.07 0.88
N PRO A 114 -13.84 23.16 1.68
CA PRO A 114 -14.97 23.48 2.58
C PRO A 114 -16.34 23.80 1.94
N SER A 115 -16.54 23.59 0.64
CA SER A 115 -17.78 23.89 -0.09
C SER A 115 -18.38 22.71 -0.88
N GLY A 116 -17.82 21.50 -0.81
CA GLY A 116 -18.33 20.33 -1.53
C GLY A 116 -19.53 19.66 -0.87
N GLY A 117 -20.73 20.18 -1.13
CA GLY A 117 -21.98 19.55 -0.71
C GLY A 117 -22.28 18.22 -1.41
N LEU A 118 -22.99 17.35 -0.69
CA LEU A 118 -23.81 16.21 -1.18
C LEU A 118 -23.15 14.86 -1.49
N ARG A 119 -21.94 14.55 -1.00
CA ARG A 119 -21.45 13.15 -0.91
C ARG A 119 -20.83 12.84 0.45
N ALA A 120 -20.98 11.60 0.91
CA ALA A 120 -20.53 11.15 2.23
C ALA A 120 -19.02 11.37 2.38
N THR A 121 -18.64 12.27 3.27
CA THR A 121 -17.28 12.78 3.53
C THR A 121 -16.26 11.73 3.99
N PHE A 122 -16.66 10.46 4.13
CA PHE A 122 -15.78 9.35 4.52
C PHE A 122 -14.89 8.84 3.37
N GLU A 123 -15.25 9.10 2.11
CA GLU A 123 -14.47 8.64 0.94
C GLU A 123 -13.33 9.60 0.55
N ALA A 124 -13.33 10.82 1.08
CA ALA A 124 -12.48 11.90 0.57
C ALA A 124 -11.15 12.09 1.34
N ARG A 125 -10.67 11.09 2.08
CA ARG A 125 -9.47 11.24 2.93
C ARG A 125 -8.57 10.01 2.86
N GLY A 126 -7.49 10.13 2.10
CA GLY A 126 -6.31 9.27 2.26
C GLY A 126 -5.65 8.78 0.99
N TYR A 127 -5.40 9.65 0.02
CA TYR A 127 -4.39 9.32 -0.99
C TYR A 127 -3.01 9.67 -0.43
N THR A 128 -2.28 8.67 0.06
CA THR A 128 -0.85 8.81 0.30
C THR A 128 -0.12 8.87 -1.03
N ALA A 129 0.71 9.88 -1.22
CA ALA A 129 1.65 9.91 -2.32
C ALA A 129 2.72 8.83 -2.09
N TRP A 130 2.87 7.92 -3.06
CA TRP A 130 4.02 7.01 -3.17
C TRP A 130 4.86 7.40 -4.38
#